data_AF-A0A536X5G8-F1
#
_entry.id   AF-A0A536X5G8-F1
#
_cell.length_a   1.000
_cell.length_b   1.000
_cell.length_c   1.000
_cell.angle_alpha   90.00
_cell.angle_beta   90.00
_cell.angle_gamma   90.00
#
_symmetry.space_group_name_H-M   'P 1'
#
loop_
_entity.id
_entity.type
_entity.pdbx_description
1 polymer ?
#
loop_
_entity_poly.entity_id
_entity_poly.type
_entity_poly.pdbx_seq_one_letter_code
_entity_poly.pdbx_strand_id
1 'polypeptide(L)'
;MKQTVMGLLSLVALSIAIPAAARDDRLKFPVDAALAKGQNYKEKLDPQIKLYFGKPSKLKVAKTIGEWTSNKKTNAFNKSDQEACNIAFISAAVSLQDRAKREGGNAVINIHSVYKNDKFESPTEYLCGAGSTMAGVALRGTVVTLPK
;
A
#
# COMPACT_ATOMS: atom_id res chain seq x y z
N MET A 1 59.19 37.94 31.86
CA MET A 1 59.31 37.48 30.46
C MET A 1 59.45 35.96 30.53
N LYS A 2 58.65 35.06 29.96
CA LYS A 2 57.60 34.99 28.91
C LYS A 2 56.74 33.75 29.28
N GLN A 3 55.41 33.88 29.38
CA GLN A 3 54.39 33.34 28.44
C GLN A 3 54.34 31.79 28.38
N THR A 4 53.32 31.18 29.01
CA THR A 4 52.10 30.56 28.42
C THR A 4 52.41 29.43 27.43
N VAL A 5 51.81 28.25 27.49
CA VAL A 5 50.44 28.00 27.01
C VAL A 5 49.91 26.67 27.58
N MET A 6 48.73 26.77 28.19
CA MET A 6 47.80 25.69 28.47
C MET A 6 47.11 25.32 27.14
N GLY A 7 47.35 24.11 26.62
CA GLY A 7 46.80 23.64 25.35
C GLY A 7 45.85 22.47 25.53
N LEU A 8 44.58 22.78 25.82
CA LEU A 8 43.48 21.82 25.86
C LEU A 8 43.23 21.29 24.43
N LEU A 9 43.56 20.03 24.16
CA LEU A 9 43.31 19.38 22.87
C LEU A 9 41.83 18.94 22.78
N SER A 10 40.91 19.89 22.55
CA SER A 10 39.52 19.57 22.22
C SER A 10 39.40 19.20 20.75
N LEU A 11 39.35 17.90 20.44
CA LEU A 11 39.06 17.38 19.12
C LEU A 11 37.57 17.62 18.78
N VAL A 12 37.30 18.64 17.98
CA VAL A 12 35.95 18.96 17.49
C VAL A 12 35.50 17.87 16.52
N ALA A 13 34.59 17.00 16.95
CA ALA A 13 33.89 16.06 16.07
C ALA A 13 32.86 16.85 15.24
N LEU A 14 33.18 17.13 13.98
CA LEU A 14 32.27 17.78 13.04
C LEU A 14 31.27 16.74 12.51
N SER A 15 30.13 16.63 13.18
CA SER A 15 29.01 15.79 12.75
C SER A 15 28.44 16.33 11.43
N ILE A 16 28.80 15.72 10.31
CA ILE A 16 28.15 15.97 9.02
C ILE A 16 26.69 15.51 9.13
N ALA A 17 25.77 16.45 9.33
CA ALA A 17 24.34 16.19 9.29
C ALA A 17 23.93 15.95 7.83
N ILE A 18 23.84 14.69 7.42
CA ILE A 18 23.22 14.34 6.15
C ILE A 18 21.71 14.62 6.30
N PRO A 19 21.10 15.46 5.44
CA PRO A 19 19.66 15.67 5.52
C PRO A 19 18.95 14.36 5.20
N ALA A 20 18.15 13.87 6.16
CA ALA A 20 17.25 12.75 5.91
C ALA A 20 16.12 13.22 4.99
N ALA A 21 16.24 12.93 3.68
CA ALA A 21 15.19 13.20 2.71
C ALA A 21 14.04 12.20 2.92
N ALA A 22 13.02 12.62 3.66
CA ALA A 22 11.77 11.90 3.80
C ALA A 22 10.90 12.18 2.55
N ARG A 23 10.92 11.26 1.57
CA ARG A 23 9.95 11.27 0.47
C ARG A 23 8.62 10.67 0.91
N ASP A 24 7.53 11.22 0.40
CA ASP A 24 6.14 10.75 0.56
C ASP A 24 5.34 11.12 -0.71
N ASP A 25 5.73 10.53 -1.83
CA ASP A 25 5.14 10.79 -3.14
C ASP A 25 3.81 10.02 -3.28
N ARG A 26 2.76 10.70 -3.79
CA ARG A 26 1.47 10.08 -4.06
C ARG A 26 1.38 9.72 -5.53
N LEU A 27 1.58 8.45 -5.84
CA LEU A 27 1.60 7.94 -7.21
C LEU A 27 0.30 7.20 -7.52
N LYS A 28 -0.13 7.27 -8.78
CA LYS A 28 -1.26 6.52 -9.31
C LYS A 28 -0.73 5.50 -10.31
N PHE A 29 -1.22 4.27 -10.19
CA PHE A 29 -0.85 3.18 -11.08
C PHE A 29 -2.08 2.39 -11.52
N PRO A 30 -2.05 1.80 -12.72
CA PRO A 30 -3.16 1.00 -13.23
C PRO A 30 -3.32 -0.31 -12.46
N VAL A 31 -4.56 -0.63 -12.08
CA VAL A 31 -4.97 -1.85 -11.39
C VAL A 31 -4.62 -3.09 -12.22
N ASP A 32 -4.93 -3.10 -13.51
CA ASP A 32 -4.64 -4.24 -14.40
C ASP A 32 -3.15 -4.59 -14.44
N ALA A 33 -2.27 -3.59 -14.46
CA ALA A 33 -0.82 -3.83 -14.48
C ALA A 33 -0.33 -4.47 -13.17
N ALA A 34 -0.92 -4.09 -12.03
CA ALA A 34 -0.60 -4.71 -10.74
C ALA A 34 -1.13 -6.15 -10.67
N LEU A 35 -2.37 -6.39 -11.10
CA LEU A 35 -2.99 -7.72 -11.13
C LEU A 35 -2.24 -8.68 -12.06
N ALA A 36 -1.84 -8.23 -13.25
CA ALA A 36 -1.07 -9.03 -14.21
C ALA A 36 0.30 -9.45 -13.66
N LYS A 37 0.99 -8.56 -12.93
CA LYS A 37 2.27 -8.87 -12.28
C LYS A 37 2.10 -9.65 -10.97
N GLY A 38 0.90 -9.66 -10.39
CA GLY A 38 0.61 -10.26 -9.09
C GLY A 38 0.93 -11.75 -8.97
N GLN A 39 0.93 -12.49 -10.08
CA GLN A 39 1.32 -13.91 -10.11
C GLN A 39 2.80 -14.14 -9.77
N ASN A 40 3.64 -13.12 -9.95
CA ASN A 40 5.08 -13.17 -9.72
C ASN A 40 5.48 -12.79 -8.29
N TYR A 41 4.52 -12.40 -7.46
CA TYR A 41 4.78 -12.02 -6.06
C TYR A 41 4.55 -13.20 -5.11
N LYS A 42 5.13 -13.09 -3.90
CA LYS A 42 5.02 -14.12 -2.86
C LYS A 42 3.56 -14.35 -2.44
N GLU A 43 2.80 -13.28 -2.34
CA GLU A 43 1.37 -13.31 -2.04
C GLU A 43 0.58 -13.47 -3.34
N LYS A 44 -0.36 -14.42 -3.35
CA LYS A 44 -1.18 -14.73 -4.52
C LYS A 44 -2.64 -14.44 -4.22
N LEU A 45 -3.31 -13.85 -5.19
CA LEU A 45 -4.76 -13.65 -5.13
C LEU A 45 -5.47 -15.00 -5.22
N ASP A 46 -6.49 -15.16 -4.38
CA ASP A 46 -7.36 -16.32 -4.40
C ASP A 46 -8.42 -16.14 -5.51
N PRO A 47 -8.45 -17.01 -6.53
CA PRO A 47 -9.45 -16.92 -7.60
C PRO A 47 -10.90 -17.18 -7.12
N GLN A 48 -11.09 -17.78 -5.94
CA GLN A 48 -12.42 -18.06 -5.37
C GLN A 48 -13.08 -16.82 -4.78
N ILE A 49 -12.30 -15.80 -4.36
CA ILE A 49 -12.83 -14.55 -3.83
C ILE A 49 -12.75 -13.47 -4.88
N LYS A 50 -13.91 -13.08 -5.42
CA LYS A 50 -13.98 -12.07 -6.48
C LYS A 50 -13.69 -10.67 -5.93
N LEU A 51 -12.85 -9.90 -6.64
CA LEU A 51 -12.54 -8.51 -6.30
C LEU A 51 -13.12 -7.59 -7.37
N TYR A 52 -13.89 -6.57 -6.95
CA TYR A 52 -14.47 -5.57 -7.83
C TYR A 52 -14.02 -4.17 -7.42
N PHE A 53 -13.23 -3.55 -8.30
CA PHE A 53 -12.67 -2.20 -8.12
C PHE A 53 -13.66 -1.13 -8.59
N GLY A 54 -13.73 -0.03 -7.83
CA GLY A 54 -14.74 1.01 -8.02
C GLY A 54 -16.16 0.55 -7.71
N LYS A 55 -17.14 1.41 -7.98
CA LYS A 55 -18.57 1.11 -7.80
C LYS A 55 -19.07 0.24 -8.96
N PRO A 56 -19.44 -1.02 -8.74
CA PRO A 56 -19.96 -1.85 -9.82
C PRO A 56 -21.38 -1.42 -10.19
N SER A 57 -21.61 -1.09 -11.46
CA SER A 57 -22.88 -0.51 -11.91
C SER A 57 -24.08 -1.46 -11.81
N LYS A 58 -23.86 -2.78 -11.88
CA LYS A 58 -24.91 -3.81 -11.89
C LYS A 58 -24.45 -5.13 -11.25
N LEU A 59 -24.14 -5.12 -9.96
CA LEU A 59 -23.85 -6.36 -9.22
C LEU A 59 -25.03 -6.78 -8.35
N LYS A 60 -25.56 -7.99 -8.56
CA LYS A 60 -26.55 -8.56 -7.64
C LYS A 60 -25.82 -9.06 -6.39
N VAL A 61 -26.08 -8.42 -5.26
CA VAL A 61 -25.54 -8.80 -3.95
C VAL A 61 -26.61 -9.56 -3.19
N ALA A 62 -26.32 -10.79 -2.76
CA ALA A 62 -27.25 -11.59 -1.95
C ALA A 62 -27.21 -11.14 -0.47
N LYS A 63 -26.01 -10.85 0.05
CA LYS A 63 -25.82 -10.36 1.42
C LYS A 63 -24.64 -9.40 1.50
N THR A 64 -24.84 -8.26 2.15
CA THR A 64 -23.76 -7.36 2.55
C THR A 64 -23.30 -7.74 3.95
N ILE A 65 -21.99 -7.95 4.13
CA ILE A 65 -21.43 -8.40 5.41
C ILE A 65 -20.79 -7.23 6.17
N GLY A 66 -20.02 -6.38 5.49
CA GLY A 66 -19.45 -5.17 6.09
C GLY A 66 -18.33 -4.56 5.25
N GLU A 67 -17.75 -3.46 5.74
CA GLU A 67 -16.65 -2.76 5.06
C GLU A 67 -15.35 -2.84 5.88
N TRP A 68 -14.23 -3.08 5.20
CA TRP A 68 -12.91 -3.16 5.83
C TRP A 68 -11.84 -2.42 5.04
N THR A 69 -10.82 -1.97 5.77
CA THR A 69 -9.63 -1.36 5.19
C THR A 69 -8.44 -2.29 5.37
N SER A 70 -7.72 -2.57 4.29
CA SER A 70 -6.38 -3.10 4.33
C SER A 70 -5.38 -1.96 4.15
N ASN A 71 -4.25 -2.02 4.86
CA ASN A 71 -3.15 -1.09 4.72
C ASN A 71 -1.87 -1.91 4.75
N LYS A 72 -1.18 -2.01 3.62
CA LYS A 72 0.01 -2.84 3.47
C LYS A 72 1.17 -2.00 2.99
N LYS A 73 2.34 -2.35 3.48
CA LYS A 73 3.61 -1.70 3.15
C LYS A 73 4.62 -2.75 2.73
N THR A 74 5.51 -2.38 1.84
CA THR A 74 6.64 -3.21 1.41
C THR A 74 7.91 -2.40 1.35
N ASN A 75 9.05 -3.09 1.37
CA ASN A 75 10.36 -2.50 1.17
C ASN A 75 10.52 -2.05 -0.29
N ALA A 76 10.72 -0.75 -0.48
CA ALA A 76 10.97 -0.12 -1.78
C ALA A 76 12.46 -0.02 -2.13
N PHE A 77 13.35 -0.42 -1.22
CA PHE A 77 14.79 -0.35 -1.44
C PHE A 77 15.19 -1.18 -2.66
N ASN A 78 15.97 -0.56 -3.55
CA ASN A 78 16.45 -1.12 -4.81
C ASN A 78 15.34 -1.61 -5.75
N LYS A 79 14.15 -1.02 -5.70
CA LYS A 79 13.03 -1.28 -6.61
C LYS A 79 12.55 0.01 -7.25
N SER A 80 11.90 -0.10 -8.40
CA SER A 80 11.12 1.02 -8.93
C SER A 80 9.90 1.28 -8.04
N ASP A 81 9.44 2.53 -7.97
CA ASP A 81 8.23 2.87 -7.23
C ASP A 81 7.03 2.04 -7.68
N GLN A 82 6.88 1.85 -9.01
CA GLN A 82 5.80 1.03 -9.56
C GLN A 82 5.86 -0.42 -9.06
N GLU A 83 7.05 -1.04 -9.03
CA GLU A 83 7.19 -2.41 -8.55
C GLU A 83 6.86 -2.53 -7.06
N ALA A 84 7.40 -1.64 -6.23
CA ALA A 84 7.13 -1.62 -4.80
C ALA A 84 5.62 -1.37 -4.52
N CYS A 85 5.00 -0.45 -5.26
CA CYS A 85 3.58 -0.17 -5.16
C CYS A 85 2.71 -1.34 -5.61
N ASN A 86 3.08 -2.05 -6.68
CA ASN A 86 2.37 -3.24 -7.14
C ASN A 86 2.41 -4.36 -6.10
N ILE A 87 3.55 -4.58 -5.46
CA ILE A 87 3.68 -5.57 -4.37
C ILE A 87 2.74 -5.19 -3.23
N ALA A 88 2.81 -3.93 -2.74
CA ALA A 88 1.95 -3.46 -1.66
C ALA A 88 0.45 -3.54 -2.01
N PHE A 89 0.09 -3.25 -3.27
CA PHE A 89 -1.27 -3.37 -3.78
C PHE A 89 -1.76 -4.83 -3.73
N ILE A 90 -0.96 -5.79 -4.19
CA ILE A 90 -1.34 -7.20 -4.18
C ILE A 90 -1.47 -7.71 -2.74
N SER A 91 -0.56 -7.37 -1.84
CA SER A 91 -0.69 -7.69 -0.41
C SER A 91 -1.98 -7.10 0.18
N ALA A 92 -2.34 -5.87 -0.20
CA ALA A 92 -3.56 -5.20 0.28
C ALA A 92 -4.83 -5.89 -0.23
N ALA A 93 -4.83 -6.32 -1.49
CA ALA A 93 -5.91 -7.07 -2.10
C ALA A 93 -6.09 -8.47 -1.48
N VAL A 94 -5.00 -9.22 -1.28
CA VAL A 94 -5.00 -10.52 -0.57
C VAL A 94 -5.56 -10.35 0.84
N SER A 95 -5.16 -9.30 1.55
CA SER A 95 -5.68 -9.02 2.90
C SER A 95 -7.19 -8.77 2.93
N LEU A 96 -7.78 -8.21 1.87
CA LEU A 96 -9.23 -8.08 1.73
C LEU A 96 -9.88 -9.42 1.42
N GLN A 97 -9.25 -10.28 0.62
CA GLN A 97 -9.74 -11.64 0.37
C GLN A 97 -9.74 -12.49 1.64
N ASP A 98 -8.68 -12.41 2.43
CA ASP A 98 -8.60 -13.09 3.73
C ASP A 98 -9.68 -12.58 4.69
N ARG A 99 -10.00 -11.27 4.64
CA ARG A 99 -11.14 -10.75 5.39
C ARG A 99 -12.43 -11.36 4.86
N ALA A 100 -12.65 -11.38 3.55
CA ALA A 100 -13.87 -11.96 2.97
C ALA A 100 -14.08 -13.41 3.43
N LYS A 101 -13.03 -14.24 3.40
CA LYS A 101 -13.07 -15.61 3.90
C LYS A 101 -13.47 -15.70 5.37
N ARG A 102 -12.82 -14.91 6.23
CA ARG A 102 -13.10 -14.90 7.68
C ARG A 102 -14.54 -14.51 8.00
N GLU A 103 -15.10 -13.56 7.26
CA GLU A 103 -16.46 -13.08 7.49
C GLU A 103 -17.53 -13.90 6.74
N GLY A 104 -17.14 -14.96 6.02
CA GLY A 104 -18.06 -15.81 5.26
C GLY A 104 -18.57 -15.20 3.95
N GLY A 105 -17.87 -14.21 3.39
CA GLY A 105 -18.13 -13.63 2.07
C GLY A 105 -17.38 -14.37 0.96
N ASN A 106 -17.85 -14.18 -0.28
CA ASN A 106 -17.23 -14.73 -1.49
C ASN A 106 -16.76 -13.65 -2.47
N ALA A 107 -16.97 -12.38 -2.15
CA ALA A 107 -16.48 -11.26 -2.94
C ALA A 107 -16.22 -10.02 -2.07
N VAL A 108 -15.34 -9.15 -2.57
CA VAL A 108 -15.16 -7.80 -2.06
C VAL A 108 -15.48 -6.82 -3.18
N ILE A 109 -16.43 -5.93 -2.93
CA ILE A 109 -16.89 -4.93 -3.90
C ILE A 109 -16.52 -3.53 -3.44
N ASN A 110 -16.72 -2.56 -4.33
CA ASN A 110 -16.47 -1.15 -4.02
C ASN A 110 -15.02 -0.92 -3.56
N ILE A 111 -14.07 -1.67 -4.13
CA ILE A 111 -12.67 -1.56 -3.74
C ILE A 111 -12.12 -0.24 -4.27
N HIS A 112 -11.60 0.58 -3.37
CA HIS A 112 -11.03 1.89 -3.70
C HIS A 112 -9.82 2.17 -2.81
N SER A 113 -8.92 3.05 -3.26
CA SER A 113 -7.77 3.43 -2.45
C SER A 113 -8.18 4.45 -1.39
N VAL A 114 -7.54 4.35 -0.22
CA VAL A 114 -7.69 5.32 0.87
C VAL A 114 -6.30 5.80 1.26
N TYR A 115 -6.10 7.10 1.34
CA TYR A 115 -4.81 7.66 1.73
C TYR A 115 -5.02 8.81 2.70
N LYS A 116 -4.49 8.70 3.93
CA LYS A 116 -4.70 9.67 5.02
C LYS A 116 -6.19 10.03 5.24
N ASN A 117 -7.08 9.04 5.12
CA ASN A 117 -8.55 9.16 5.14
C ASN A 117 -9.21 9.81 3.91
N ASP A 118 -8.44 10.24 2.91
CA ASP A 118 -8.99 10.67 1.62
C ASP A 118 -9.33 9.46 0.76
N LYS A 119 -10.56 9.47 0.25
CA LYS A 119 -11.08 8.45 -0.65
C LYS A 119 -10.64 8.73 -2.08
N PHE A 120 -9.99 7.76 -2.71
CA PHE A 120 -9.72 7.77 -4.14
C PHE A 120 -10.47 6.60 -4.81
N GLU A 121 -11.61 6.92 -5.41
CA GLU A 121 -12.40 5.96 -6.19
C GLU A 121 -11.97 5.97 -7.65
N SER A 122 -11.37 4.88 -8.11
CA SER A 122 -11.15 4.63 -9.53
C SER A 122 -11.29 3.12 -9.81
N PRO A 123 -11.99 2.73 -10.89
CA PRO A 123 -12.07 1.32 -11.28
C PRO A 123 -10.77 0.82 -11.93
N THR A 124 -9.94 1.71 -12.46
CA THR A 124 -8.76 1.38 -13.28
C THR A 124 -7.44 1.74 -12.62
N GLU A 125 -7.45 2.61 -11.60
CA GLU A 125 -6.23 3.10 -10.95
C GLU A 125 -6.29 2.92 -9.43
N TYR A 126 -5.12 2.71 -8.82
CA TYR A 126 -4.95 2.72 -7.37
C TYR A 126 -3.93 3.77 -6.95
N LEU A 127 -4.04 4.25 -5.72
CA LEU A 127 -3.12 5.22 -5.13
C LEU A 127 -2.10 4.52 -4.24
N CYS A 128 -0.83 4.86 -4.44
CA CYS A 128 0.29 4.40 -3.64
C CYS A 128 1.03 5.58 -2.99
N GLY A 129 1.41 5.42 -1.72
CA GLY A 129 2.41 6.27 -1.08
C GLY A 129 3.79 5.67 -1.29
N ALA A 130 4.64 6.32 -2.07
CA ALA A 130 6.02 5.93 -2.32
C ALA A 130 6.96 6.79 -1.47
N GLY A 131 7.65 6.15 -0.53
CA GLY A 131 8.68 6.77 0.29
C GLY A 131 10.07 6.18 0.02
N SER A 132 11.11 6.83 0.55
CA SER A 132 12.51 6.51 0.25
C SER A 132 12.90 5.06 0.54
N THR A 133 12.27 4.42 1.52
CA THR A 133 12.57 3.03 1.93
C THR A 133 11.36 2.09 1.85
N MET A 134 10.15 2.64 1.81
CA MET A 134 8.90 1.90 1.91
C MET A 134 7.85 2.45 0.94
N ALA A 135 7.14 1.56 0.27
CA ALA A 135 5.92 1.89 -0.46
C ALA A 135 4.71 1.31 0.27
N GLY A 136 3.56 1.98 0.18
CA GLY A 136 2.35 1.56 0.87
C GLY A 136 1.08 1.81 0.08
N VAL A 137 0.16 0.86 0.15
CA VAL A 137 -1.16 0.95 -0.45
C VAL A 137 -2.20 0.59 0.62
N ALA A 138 -3.22 1.43 0.73
CA ALA A 138 -4.39 1.13 1.53
C ALA A 138 -5.62 1.04 0.63
N LEU A 139 -6.34 -0.07 0.75
CA LEU A 139 -7.55 -0.36 0.02
C LEU A 139 -8.70 -0.50 1.01
N ARG A 140 -9.86 0.03 0.67
CA ARG A 140 -11.09 -0.18 1.40
C ARG A 140 -12.11 -0.82 0.49
N GLY A 141 -12.85 -1.79 1.00
CA GLY A 141 -13.87 -2.51 0.24
C GLY A 141 -14.89 -3.18 1.14
N THR A 142 -16.02 -3.52 0.54
CA THR A 142 -17.16 -4.14 1.22
C THR A 142 -17.18 -5.63 0.94
N VAL A 143 -17.09 -6.46 1.97
CA VAL A 143 -17.27 -7.91 1.83
C VAL A 143 -18.76 -8.20 1.66
N VAL A 144 -19.04 -9.03 0.66
CA VAL A 144 -20.39 -9.46 0.32
C VAL A 144 -20.43 -10.95 -0.01
N THR A 145 -21.63 -11.50 0.01
CA THR A 145 -21.95 -12.77 -0.61
C THR A 145 -22.73 -12.49 -1.90
N LEU A 146 -22.19 -12.92 -3.02
CA LEU A 146 -22.85 -12.93 -4.32
C LEU A 146 -23.69 -14.21 -4.47
N PRO A 147 -24.83 -14.15 -5.16
CA PRO A 147 -25.59 -15.34 -5.52
C PRO A 147 -24.71 -16.28 -6.35
N LYS A 148 -24.90 -17.58 -6.16
CA LYS A 148 -24.29 -18.61 -7.01
C LYS A 148 -24.98 -18.61 -8.39
#